data_AF-A0A920T684-F1
#
_entry.id   AF-A0A920T684-F1
#
_cell.length_a   1.000
_cell.length_b   1.000
_cell.length_c   1.000
_cell.angle_alpha   90.00
_cell.angle_beta   90.00
_cell.angle_gamma   90.00
#
_symmetry.space_group_name_H-M   'P 1'
#
loop_
_entity.id
_entity.type
_entity.pdbx_description
1 polymer ?
#
loop_
_entity_poly.entity_id
_entity_poly.type
_entity_poly.pdbx_seq_one_letter_code
_entity_poly.pdbx_strand_id
1 'polypeptide(L)'
;MDNRRDTVKYKINEKWDENTIDLSVGIPWLNKVNGINNKYFITYAGAKVISRSNSILYYEFEKETIPKGLILEDKKPAPQRDGNILPAYIEGTIISQNKTALRDLRSKGWLINIYLGGMPFGGLWYGNQISTRISPISKVWLNIIFFHF
;
A
#
# COMPACT_ATOMS: atom_id res chain seq x y z
N MET A 1 15.34 -27.18 23.30
CA MET A 1 14.00 -27.03 22.70
C MET A 1 13.14 -28.14 23.28
N ASP A 2 12.35 -27.84 24.31
CA ASP A 2 11.52 -28.82 25.00
C ASP A 2 10.29 -29.16 24.17
N ASN A 3 10.20 -30.42 23.75
CA ASN A 3 9.06 -31.00 23.05
C ASN A 3 7.94 -31.32 24.06
N ARG A 4 7.25 -30.28 24.57
CA ARG A 4 6.10 -30.46 25.47
C ARG A 4 4.90 -30.95 24.66
N ARG A 5 4.41 -32.14 24.99
CA ARG A 5 3.26 -32.84 24.37
C ARG A 5 1.91 -32.12 24.52
N ASP A 6 1.88 -30.93 25.12
CA ASP A 6 0.67 -30.16 25.43
C ASP A 6 0.50 -28.92 24.54
N THR A 7 1.27 -28.80 23.45
CA THR A 7 1.21 -27.62 22.57
C THR A 7 0.33 -27.89 21.36
N VAL A 8 -0.82 -27.22 21.28
CA VAL A 8 -1.69 -27.25 20.09
C VAL A 8 -1.12 -26.31 19.03
N LYS A 9 -0.84 -26.83 17.85
CA LYS A 9 -0.44 -26.02 16.69
C LYS A 9 -1.66 -25.71 15.84
N TYR A 10 -1.80 -24.45 15.46
CA TYR A 10 -2.88 -24.00 14.61
C TYR A 10 -2.45 -22.86 13.69
N LYS A 11 -3.13 -22.77 12.55
CA LYS A 11 -3.05 -21.62 11.64
C LYS A 11 -4.31 -20.80 11.77
N ILE A 12 -4.16 -19.49 11.68
CA ILE A 12 -5.30 -18.56 11.68
C ILE A 12 -5.42 -18.00 10.27
N ASN A 13 -6.60 -18.13 9.68
CA ASN A 13 -6.96 -17.44 8.45
C ASN A 13 -8.11 -16.47 8.73
N GLU A 14 -8.06 -15.26 8.20
CA GLU A 14 -9.08 -14.24 8.43
C GLU A 14 -9.81 -13.97 7.10
N LYS A 15 -11.14 -13.92 7.16
CA LYS A 15 -11.98 -13.48 6.03
C LYS A 15 -12.92 -12.39 6.49
N TRP A 16 -13.19 -11.42 5.62
CA TRP A 16 -14.10 -10.31 5.87
C TRP A 16 -14.75 -9.87 4.57
N ASP A 17 -15.88 -9.17 4.68
CA ASP A 17 -16.48 -8.44 3.59
C ASP A 17 -15.83 -7.05 3.52
N GLU A 18 -15.39 -6.63 2.33
CA GLU A 18 -14.72 -5.35 2.12
C GLU A 18 -15.42 -4.53 1.03
N ASN A 19 -15.77 -3.29 1.37
CA ASN A 19 -16.16 -2.29 0.39
C ASN A 19 -15.09 -1.21 0.30
N THR A 20 -14.80 -0.76 -0.91
CA THR A 20 -13.71 0.19 -1.18
C THR A 20 -14.20 1.30 -2.09
N ILE A 21 -13.91 2.55 -1.70
CA ILE A 21 -14.11 3.75 -2.52
C ILE A 21 -12.78 4.50 -2.59
N ASP A 22 -12.34 4.84 -3.81
CA ASP A 22 -11.13 5.61 -4.05
C ASP A 22 -11.49 7.03 -4.50
N LEU A 23 -10.94 8.03 -3.82
CA LEU A 23 -11.16 9.45 -4.10
C LEU A 23 -9.80 10.10 -4.29
N SER A 24 -9.55 10.67 -5.48
CA SER A 24 -8.32 11.40 -5.74
C SER A 24 -8.54 12.63 -6.61
N VAL A 25 -7.76 13.67 -6.36
CA VAL A 25 -7.75 14.93 -7.11
C VAL A 25 -6.31 15.27 -7.47
N GLY A 26 -6.08 15.58 -8.75
CA GLY A 26 -4.80 16.02 -9.27
C GLY A 26 -4.81 17.50 -9.61
N ILE A 27 -3.77 18.23 -9.18
CA ILE A 27 -3.54 19.64 -9.52
C ILE A 27 -2.25 19.74 -10.34
N PRO A 28 -2.33 20.13 -11.63
CA PRO A 28 -1.16 20.46 -12.43
C PRO A 28 -0.71 21.89 -12.11
N TRP A 29 0.43 22.04 -11.44
CA TRP A 29 0.96 23.35 -11.04
C TRP A 29 1.80 24.00 -12.13
N LEU A 30 2.60 23.21 -12.83
CA LEU A 30 3.45 23.69 -13.91
C LEU A 30 3.29 22.79 -15.12
N ASN A 31 3.04 23.43 -16.25
CA ASN A 31 3.06 22.80 -17.56
C ASN A 31 3.79 23.75 -18.51
N LYS A 32 5.13 23.72 -18.47
CA LYS A 32 5.96 24.61 -19.29
C LYS A 32 6.50 23.82 -20.47
N VAL A 33 5.94 24.11 -21.64
CA VAL A 33 6.37 23.53 -22.93
C VAL A 33 7.28 24.54 -23.63
N ASN A 34 8.59 24.40 -23.46
CA ASN A 34 9.58 25.28 -24.09
C ASN A 34 10.36 24.53 -25.18
N GLY A 35 9.69 24.27 -26.31
CA GLY A 35 10.28 23.62 -27.47
C GLY A 35 10.84 22.23 -27.15
N ILE A 36 12.16 22.13 -27.06
CA ILE A 36 12.91 20.89 -26.75
C ILE A 36 12.82 20.56 -25.26
N ASN A 37 12.64 21.52 -24.35
CA ASN A 37 12.62 21.27 -22.90
C ASN A 37 11.22 21.48 -22.32
N ASN A 38 10.63 20.38 -21.83
CA ASN A 38 9.31 20.35 -21.21
C ASN A 38 9.45 20.03 -19.72
N LYS A 39 8.80 20.84 -18.89
CA LYS A 39 8.76 20.63 -17.45
C LYS A 39 7.32 20.54 -16.97
N TYR A 40 7.04 19.50 -16.19
CA TYR A 40 5.74 19.26 -15.60
C TYR A 40 5.89 19.13 -14.09
N PHE A 41 4.98 19.74 -13.35
CA PHE A 41 4.82 19.50 -11.92
C PHE A 41 3.34 19.29 -11.63
N ILE A 42 3.03 18.12 -11.09
CA ILE A 42 1.67 17.71 -10.78
C ILE A 42 1.68 17.17 -9.35
N THR A 43 0.70 17.52 -8.55
CA THR A 43 0.47 16.86 -7.27
C THR A 43 -0.89 16.19 -7.27
N TYR A 44 -0.98 15.02 -6.66
CA TYR A 44 -2.22 14.31 -6.37
C TYR A 44 -2.44 14.29 -4.87
N ALA A 45 -3.67 14.49 -4.45
CA ALA A 45 -4.11 14.18 -3.11
C ALA A 45 -5.26 13.19 -3.22
N GLY A 46 -5.24 12.14 -2.43
CA GLY A 46 -6.29 11.14 -2.44
C GLY A 46 -6.49 10.47 -1.10
N ALA A 47 -7.60 9.78 -0.98
CA ALA A 47 -7.93 8.94 0.14
C ALA A 47 -8.75 7.75 -0.35
N LYS A 48 -8.51 6.60 0.25
CA LYS A 48 -9.27 5.38 -0.02
C LYS A 48 -10.09 5.05 1.22
N VAL A 49 -11.41 5.06 1.09
CA VAL A 49 -12.34 4.65 2.15
C VAL A 49 -12.52 3.14 2.03
N ILE A 50 -12.10 2.40 3.05
CA ILE A 50 -12.28 0.96 3.14
C ILE A 50 -13.22 0.70 4.31
N SER A 51 -14.33 -0.01 4.05
CA SER A 51 -15.26 -0.45 5.09
C SER A 51 -15.19 -1.96 5.18
N ARG A 52 -14.90 -2.48 6.38
CA ARG A 52 -14.83 -3.91 6.66
C ARG A 52 -15.95 -4.32 7.60
N SER A 53 -16.60 -5.42 7.26
CA SER A 53 -17.67 -6.03 8.05
C SER A 53 -17.58 -7.55 8.02
N ASN A 54 -18.22 -8.20 9.00
CA ASN A 54 -18.32 -9.66 9.07
C ASN A 54 -16.94 -10.35 9.12
N SER A 55 -15.99 -9.79 9.88
CA SER A 55 -14.68 -10.42 10.06
C SER A 55 -14.81 -11.74 10.83
N ILE A 56 -14.35 -12.83 10.23
CA ILE A 56 -14.36 -14.18 10.79
C ILE A 56 -12.94 -14.74 10.77
N LEU A 57 -12.49 -15.22 11.93
CA LEU A 57 -11.25 -15.97 12.09
C LEU A 57 -11.56 -17.46 11.94
N TYR A 58 -10.83 -18.11 11.06
CA TYR A 58 -10.86 -19.55 10.82
C TYR A 58 -9.60 -20.16 11.43
N TYR A 59 -9.79 -21.17 12.28
CA TYR A 59 -8.71 -21.89 12.92
C TYR A 59 -8.53 -23.25 12.28
N GLU A 60 -7.35 -23.48 11.72
CA GLU A 60 -6.96 -24.77 11.17
C GLU A 60 -5.99 -25.45 12.13
N PHE A 61 -6.47 -26.48 12.84
CA PHE A 61 -5.71 -27.19 13.86
C PHE A 61 -5.00 -28.41 13.27
N GLU A 62 -3.74 -28.61 13.64
CA GLU A 62 -2.99 -29.83 13.29
C GLU A 62 -3.48 -31.00 14.16
N LYS A 63 -4.21 -31.95 13.54
CA LYS A 63 -4.88 -33.08 14.22
C LYS A 63 -3.95 -33.89 15.15
N GLU A 64 -2.67 -34.01 14.81
CA GLU A 64 -1.66 -34.73 15.59
C GLU A 64 -1.33 -34.06 16.92
N THR A 65 -1.66 -32.77 17.06
CA THR A 65 -1.38 -31.96 18.26
C THR A 65 -2.59 -31.76 19.16
N ILE A 66 -3.76 -32.30 18.81
CA ILE A 66 -5.01 -32.11 19.56
C ILE A 66 -5.13 -33.19 20.66
N PRO A 67 -5.17 -32.81 21.95
CA PRO A 67 -5.41 -33.75 23.04
C PRO A 67 -6.80 -34.41 22.93
N LYS A 68 -6.90 -35.70 23.30
CA LYS A 68 -8.17 -36.44 23.25
C LYS A 68 -9.20 -35.80 24.20
N GLY A 69 -10.41 -35.56 23.69
CA GLY A 69 -11.55 -35.05 24.47
C GLY A 69 -11.77 -33.54 24.39
N LEU A 70 -10.95 -32.80 23.65
CA LEU A 70 -11.17 -31.38 23.40
C LEU A 70 -12.00 -31.16 22.13
N ILE A 71 -13.00 -30.28 22.24
CA ILE A 71 -13.76 -29.75 21.10
C ILE A 71 -13.21 -28.35 20.84
N LEU A 72 -12.66 -28.13 19.65
CA LEU A 72 -12.10 -26.85 19.24
C LEU A 72 -13.07 -26.15 18.29
N GLU A 73 -13.27 -24.85 18.48
CA GLU A 73 -14.04 -24.02 17.53
C GLU A 73 -13.19 -23.74 16.29
N ASP A 74 -13.72 -24.10 15.12
CA ASP A 74 -13.09 -23.93 13.81
C ASP A 74 -13.23 -22.49 13.27
N LYS A 75 -14.18 -21.72 13.82
CA LYS A 75 -14.43 -20.32 13.45
C LYS A 75 -14.83 -19.47 14.64
N LYS A 76 -14.40 -18.21 14.64
CA LYS A 76 -14.79 -17.20 15.64
C LYS A 76 -15.07 -15.85 14.98
N PRO A 77 -16.22 -15.21 15.25
CA PRO A 77 -16.46 -13.84 14.82
C PRO A 77 -15.48 -12.90 15.52
N ALA A 78 -14.90 -11.97 14.77
CA ALA A 78 -13.94 -11.00 15.27
C ALA A 78 -14.44 -9.56 15.03
N PRO A 79 -15.51 -9.12 15.71
CA PRO A 79 -16.08 -7.78 15.50
C PRO A 79 -15.11 -6.65 15.84
N GLN A 80 -14.10 -6.90 16.68
CA GLN A 80 -13.02 -5.95 16.93
C GLN A 80 -12.12 -5.67 15.70
N ARG A 81 -12.23 -6.50 14.66
CA ARG A 81 -11.53 -6.34 13.38
C ARG A 81 -12.37 -5.57 12.34
N ASP A 82 -13.66 -5.42 12.59
CA ASP A 82 -14.56 -4.64 11.74
C ASP A 82 -14.34 -3.14 11.95
N GLY A 83 -14.68 -2.34 10.93
CA GLY A 83 -14.60 -0.89 11.00
C GLY A 83 -14.23 -0.23 9.69
N ASN A 84 -14.09 1.09 9.76
CA ASN A 84 -13.71 1.91 8.63
C ASN A 84 -12.24 2.29 8.72
N ILE A 85 -11.56 2.19 7.59
CA ILE A 85 -10.15 2.50 7.43
C ILE A 85 -10.06 3.57 6.34
N LEU A 86 -9.36 4.65 6.62
CA LEU A 86 -9.15 5.74 5.67
C LEU A 86 -7.66 6.04 5.51
N PRO A 87 -6.91 5.26 4.72
CA PRO A 87 -5.62 5.71 4.22
C PRO A 87 -5.80 6.97 3.34
N ALA A 88 -5.03 8.00 3.64
CA ALA A 88 -4.91 9.22 2.85
C ALA A 88 -3.48 9.36 2.33
N TYR A 89 -3.32 9.95 1.16
CA TYR A 89 -2.02 10.15 0.55
C TYR A 89 -1.93 11.47 -0.21
N ILE A 90 -0.70 11.98 -0.30
CA ILE A 90 -0.30 13.08 -1.16
C ILE A 90 0.88 12.59 -1.98
N GLU A 91 0.78 12.72 -3.29
CA GLU A 91 1.84 12.42 -4.25
C GLU A 91 2.25 13.68 -4.99
N GLY A 92 3.54 13.92 -5.15
CA GLY A 92 4.10 14.98 -5.97
C GLY A 92 4.99 14.40 -7.05
N THR A 93 4.71 14.73 -8.31
CA THR A 93 5.47 14.27 -9.47
C THR A 93 6.07 15.46 -10.21
N ILE A 94 7.40 15.51 -10.28
CA ILE A 94 8.15 16.48 -11.06
C ILE A 94 8.81 15.74 -12.23
N ILE A 95 8.58 16.24 -13.44
CA ILE A 95 9.09 15.67 -14.67
C ILE A 95 9.84 16.75 -15.43
N SER A 96 11.09 16.45 -15.81
CA SER A 96 11.85 17.25 -16.78
C SER A 96 12.20 16.37 -17.96
N GLN A 97 11.63 16.68 -19.11
CA GLN A 97 11.84 15.97 -20.37
C GLN A 97 12.49 16.88 -21.39
N ASN A 98 13.58 16.44 -22.01
CA ASN A 98 14.05 17.02 -23.25
C ASN A 98 13.47 16.20 -24.42
N LYS A 99 12.46 16.74 -25.12
CA LYS A 99 11.97 16.21 -26.40
C LYS A 99 13.08 16.33 -27.44
N THR A 100 13.64 15.22 -27.87
CA THR A 100 14.49 15.19 -29.07
C THR A 100 13.64 15.40 -30.33
N ALA A 101 14.23 16.00 -31.37
CA ALA A 101 13.60 16.13 -32.69
C ALA A 101 13.13 14.75 -33.21
N LEU A 102 12.11 14.73 -34.08
CA LEU A 102 11.43 13.52 -34.58
C LEU A 102 12.35 12.39 -35.11
N ARG A 103 13.64 12.68 -35.36
CA ARG A 103 14.66 11.77 -35.90
C ARG A 103 15.68 11.25 -34.88
N ASP A 104 15.66 11.70 -33.62
CA ASP A 104 16.62 11.26 -32.60
C ASP A 104 15.90 10.50 -31.47
N LEU A 105 16.12 9.19 -31.44
CA LEU A 105 15.50 8.20 -30.53
C LEU A 105 15.98 8.29 -29.07
N ARG A 106 16.85 9.24 -28.74
CA ARG A 106 17.46 9.38 -27.40
C ARG A 106 16.80 10.50 -26.60
N SER A 107 15.54 10.30 -26.20
CA SER A 107 14.88 11.19 -25.22
C SER A 107 15.63 11.12 -23.88
N LYS A 108 16.07 12.28 -23.37
CA LYS A 108 16.78 12.40 -22.08
C LYS A 108 15.92 13.19 -21.09
N GLY A 109 15.92 12.76 -19.83
CA GLY A 109 15.19 13.47 -18.78
C GLY A 109 15.23 12.73 -17.46
N TRP A 110 14.62 13.34 -16.45
CA TRP A 110 14.49 12.79 -15.10
C TRP A 110 13.07 12.98 -14.58
N LEU A 111 12.66 12.06 -13.73
CA LEU A 111 11.40 12.08 -13.02
C LEU A 111 11.67 11.88 -11.53
N ILE A 112 11.03 12.70 -10.71
CA ILE A 112 11.02 12.56 -9.25
C ILE A 112 9.57 12.43 -8.81
N ASN A 113 9.25 11.32 -8.15
CA ASN A 113 7.99 11.11 -7.46
C ASN A 113 8.25 11.10 -5.95
N ILE A 114 7.44 11.85 -5.23
CA ILE A 114 7.42 11.88 -3.76
C ILE A 114 6.03 11.42 -3.35
N TYR A 115 5.95 10.40 -2.51
CA TYR A 115 4.71 9.88 -1.98
C TYR A 115 4.74 9.97 -0.46
N LEU A 116 3.70 10.57 0.10
CA LEU A 116 3.45 10.67 1.53
C LEU A 116 2.06 10.09 1.78
N GLY A 117 2.00 8.94 2.44
CA GLY A 117 0.76 8.27 2.82
C GLY A 117 0.67 8.13 4.34
N GLY A 118 -0.53 8.18 4.88
CA GLY A 118 -0.77 7.94 6.29
C GLY A 118 -2.22 7.55 6.54
N MET A 119 -2.49 7.05 7.74
CA MET A 119 -3.85 6.71 8.18
C MET A 119 -4.32 7.76 9.19
N PRO A 120 -4.99 8.85 8.75
CA PRO A 120 -5.43 9.94 9.63
C PRO A 120 -6.47 9.53 10.69
N PHE A 121 -7.18 8.41 10.50
CA PHE A 121 -8.18 7.91 11.45
C PHE A 121 -7.81 6.51 11.93
N GLY A 122 -7.80 6.32 13.25
CA GLY A 122 -7.24 5.18 13.99
C GLY A 122 -7.94 3.84 13.81
N GLY A 123 -7.93 3.30 12.59
CA GLY A 123 -8.17 1.87 12.33
C GLY A 123 -6.95 1.02 12.69
N LEU A 124 -7.13 -0.32 12.67
CA LEU A 124 -6.26 -1.41 13.13
C LEU A 124 -4.76 -1.40 12.79
N TRP A 125 -4.30 -0.44 11.99
CA TRP A 125 -2.91 -0.26 11.59
C TRP A 125 -2.61 1.24 11.59
N TYR A 126 -1.99 1.73 12.66
CA TYR A 126 -1.43 3.09 12.68
C TYR A 126 -0.10 3.06 11.94
N GLY A 127 0.15 4.01 11.04
CA GLY A 127 1.40 4.06 10.29
C GLY A 127 1.46 5.22 9.30
N ASN A 128 2.68 5.72 9.10
CA ASN A 128 3.02 6.69 8.07
C ASN A 128 3.96 6.02 7.07
N GLN A 129 3.71 6.22 5.77
CA GLN A 129 4.57 5.73 4.71
C GLN A 129 5.11 6.91 3.91
N ILE A 130 6.43 7.01 3.82
CA ILE A 130 7.11 8.00 2.99
C ILE A 130 7.93 7.23 1.97
N SER A 131 7.68 7.47 0.69
CA SER A 131 8.50 6.87 -0.37
C SER A 131 8.88 7.90 -1.42
N THR A 132 10.11 7.77 -1.92
CA THR A 132 10.66 8.70 -2.89
C THR A 132 11.26 7.89 -4.02
N ARG A 133 10.83 8.17 -5.25
CA ARG A 133 11.37 7.54 -6.44
C ARG A 133 12.03 8.59 -7.32
N ILE A 134 13.29 8.37 -7.67
CA ILE A 134 14.02 9.15 -8.66
C ILE A 134 14.34 8.21 -9.81
N SER A 135 14.01 8.60 -11.03
CA SER A 135 14.24 7.76 -12.20
C SER A 135 14.76 8.58 -13.37
N PRO A 136 15.89 8.20 -13.99
CA PRO A 136 16.22 8.70 -15.31
C PRO A 136 15.16 8.16 -16.28
N ILE A 137 14.69 8.99 -17.20
CA ILE A 137 13.74 8.58 -18.25
C ILE A 137 14.41 7.60 -19.24
N SER A 138 15.74 7.37 -19.09
CA SER A 138 16.50 6.30 -19.75
C SER A 138 16.72 5.07 -18.84
N LYS A 139 15.96 4.00 -19.10
CA LYS A 139 16.17 2.55 -18.87
C LYS A 139 16.88 2.00 -17.60
N VAL A 140 17.23 2.78 -16.59
CA VAL A 140 17.87 2.26 -15.36
C VAL A 140 17.04 2.64 -14.13
N TRP A 141 16.74 1.62 -13.32
CA TRP A 141 15.80 1.68 -12.21
C TRP A 141 16.54 1.70 -10.87
N LEU A 142 16.15 2.60 -9.97
CA LEU A 142 16.52 2.54 -8.57
C LEU A 142 15.26 2.85 -7.74
N ASN A 143 14.77 1.87 -6.97
CA ASN A 143 13.70 2.05 -6.00
C ASN A 143 14.33 2.11 -4.61
N ILE A 144 14.10 3.20 -3.89
CA ILE A 144 14.45 3.32 -2.47
C ILE A 144 13.12 3.50 -1.73
N ILE A 145 12.73 2.49 -0.97
CA ILE A 145 11.51 2.51 -0.14
C ILE A 145 11.98 2.54 1.31
N PHE A 146 11.61 3.58 2.06
CA PHE A 146 11.80 3.64 3.50
C PHE A 146 10.47 3.30 4.18
N PHE A 147 10.50 2.32 5.09
CA PHE A 147 9.39 2.06 5.99
C PHE A 147 9.76 2.60 7.37
N HIS A 148 8.88 3.38 7.98
CA HIS A 148 8.96 3.74 9.39
C HIS A 148 7.67 3.24 10.04
N PHE A 149 7.80 2.25 10.92
CA PHE A 149 6.72 1.68 11.72
C PHE A 149 6.72 2.35 13.09
#